data_AF-A0AAT9M1V0-F1
#
_entry.id   AF-A0AAT9M1V0-F1
#
_cell.length_a   1.000
_cell.length_b   1.000
_cell.length_c   1.000
_cell.angle_alpha   90.00
_cell.angle_beta   90.00
_cell.angle_gamma   90.00
#
_symmetry.space_group_name_H-M   'P 1'
#
loop_
_entity.id
_entity.type
_entity.pdbx_description
1 polymer ?
#
loop_
_entity_poly.entity_id
_entity_poly.type
_entity_poly.pdbx_seq_one_letter_code
_entity_poly.pdbx_strand_id
1 'polypeptide(L)' 'MSKHSKGIHLFRRRRRDDLLERSFVPCGGCSQPVYVFAEQCRSCGDAVEVRAS' A
#
# COMPACT_ATOMS: atom_id res chain seq x y z
N MET A 1 15.95 47.87 4.17
CA MET A 1 16.88 46.80 3.74
C MET A 1 16.27 45.46 4.11
N SER A 2 15.58 44.80 3.18
CA SER A 2 14.78 43.59 3.45
C SER A 2 15.63 42.33 3.27
N LYS A 3 16.00 41.68 4.37
CA LYS A 3 16.70 40.37 4.32
C LYS A 3 15.69 39.25 4.57
N HIS A 4 15.09 38.75 3.50
CA HIS A 4 14.32 37.50 3.54
C HIS A 4 15.31 36.33 3.53
N SER A 5 15.61 35.77 4.70
CA SER A 5 16.29 34.49 4.86
C SER A 5 15.36 33.37 4.41
N LYS A 6 15.50 32.96 3.14
CA LYS A 6 14.80 31.80 2.57
C LYS A 6 15.30 30.53 3.26
N GLY A 7 14.53 30.04 4.22
CA GLY A 7 14.75 28.76 4.89
C GLY A 7 14.72 27.63 3.87
N ILE A 8 15.80 26.86 3.78
CA ILE A 8 15.88 25.70 2.91
C ILE A 8 15.13 24.56 3.61
N HIS A 9 13.85 24.39 3.30
CA HIS A 9 13.04 23.28 3.80
C HIS A 9 13.43 21.97 3.07
N LEU A 10 14.61 21.43 3.41
CA LEU A 10 15.16 20.16 2.88
C LEU A 10 14.36 18.92 3.29
N PHE A 11 13.35 19.05 4.14
CA PHE A 11 12.47 17.95 4.55
C PHE A 11 11.30 17.78 3.57
N ARG A 12 11.62 17.50 2.30
CA ARG A 12 10.66 16.99 1.32
C ARG A 12 10.08 15.70 1.91
N ARG A 13 8.81 15.74 2.32
CA ARG A 13 8.06 14.62 2.91
C ARG A 13 8.46 13.31 2.25
N ARG A 14 9.05 12.38 3.01
CA ARG A 14 9.14 10.98 2.59
C ARG A 14 7.72 10.56 2.22
N ARG A 15 7.49 10.12 0.98
CA ARG A 15 6.31 9.32 0.69
C ARG A 15 6.36 8.17 1.68
N ARG A 16 5.32 8.03 2.51
CA ARG A 16 5.15 6.80 3.27
C ARG A 16 5.18 5.68 2.24
N ASP A 17 6.16 4.81 2.42
CA ASP A 17 6.33 3.66 1.56
C ASP A 17 5.31 2.63 2.05
N ASP A 18 4.05 2.83 1.64
CA ASP A 18 2.93 1.97 2.03
C ASP A 18 2.92 0.72 1.12
N LEU A 19 4.10 0.15 0.86
CA LEU A 19 4.27 -1.07 0.06
C LEU A 19 3.42 -2.20 0.62
N LEU A 20 3.36 -2.30 1.96
CA LEU A 20 2.57 -3.31 2.65
C LEU A 20 1.06 -3.11 2.47
N GLU A 21 0.58 -1.85 2.50
CA GLU A 21 -0.86 -1.57 2.33
C GLU A 21 -1.33 -1.88 0.89
N ARG A 22 -0.43 -1.76 -0.10
CA ARG A 22 -0.69 -2.15 -1.51
C ARG A 22 -0.64 -3.65 -1.75
N SER A 23 -0.07 -4.40 -0.82
CA SER A 23 -0.01 -5.86 -0.91
C SER A 23 -1.31 -6.53 -0.51
N PHE A 24 -2.35 -5.78 -0.13
CA PHE A 24 -3.68 -6.35 0.14
C PHE A 24 -4.60 -6.18 -1.06
N VAL A 25 -5.15 -7.29 -1.53
CA VAL A 25 -6.13 -7.35 -2.62
C VAL A 25 -7.45 -7.90 -2.07
N PRO A 26 -8.61 -7.44 -2.58
CA PRO A 26 -9.89 -8.02 -2.19
C PRO A 26 -9.99 -9.46 -2.71
N CYS A 27 -10.38 -10.39 -1.84
CA CYS A 27 -10.65 -11.78 -2.21
C CYS A 27 -11.87 -11.85 -3.15
N GLY A 28 -11.78 -12.63 -4.23
CA GLY A 28 -12.88 -12.79 -5.19
C GLY A 28 -14.15 -13.48 -4.62
N GLY A 29 -14.01 -14.29 -3.57
CA GLY A 29 -15.13 -15.03 -2.97
C GLY A 29 -15.86 -14.29 -1.84
N CYS A 30 -15.11 -13.61 -0.95
CA CYS A 30 -15.71 -12.95 0.23
C CYS A 30 -15.43 -11.46 0.35
N SER A 31 -14.73 -10.85 -0.63
CA SER A 31 -14.36 -9.42 -0.65
C SER A 31 -13.50 -8.94 0.53
N GLN A 32 -13.05 -9.83 1.40
CA GLN A 32 -12.15 -9.49 2.50
C GLN A 32 -10.74 -9.17 1.98
N PRO A 33 -10.02 -8.24 2.63
CA PRO A 33 -8.64 -7.93 2.28
C PRO A 33 -7.76 -9.15 2.57
N VAL A 34 -7.08 -9.61 1.53
CA VAL A 34 -6.18 -10.77 1.55
C VAL A 34 -4.81 -10.33 1.08
N TYR A 35 -3.77 -10.91 1.68
CA TYR A 35 -2.40 -10.65 1.25
C TYR A 35 -2.18 -11.24 -0.14
N VAL A 36 -1.61 -10.45 -1.05
CA VAL A 36 -1.46 -10.83 -2.46
C VAL A 36 -0.61 -12.10 -2.61
N PHE A 37 0.38 -12.34 -1.75
CA PHE A 37 1.16 -13.60 -1.80
C PHE A 37 0.56 -14.75 -0.98
N ALA A 38 -0.65 -14.61 -0.42
CA ALA A 38 -1.31 -15.72 0.24
C ALA A 38 -1.85 -16.68 -0.82
N GLU A 39 -1.66 -17.99 -0.64
CA GLU A 39 -2.24 -19.01 -1.55
C GLU A 39 -3.77 -19.15 -1.35
N GLN A 40 -4.26 -18.83 -0.14
CA GLN A 40 -5.63 -19.11 0.30
C GLN A 40 -6.18 -17.93 1.11
N CYS A 41 -7.46 -17.60 0.94
CA CYS A 41 -8.15 -16.64 1.80
C CYS A 41 -8.39 -17.24 3.20
N ARG A 42 -7.98 -16.54 4.25
CA ARG A 42 -8.22 -16.99 5.63
C ARG A 42 -9.71 -16.99 6.02
N SER A 43 -10.53 -16.13 5.41
CA SER A 43 -11.95 -16.00 5.76
C SER A 43 -12.84 -17.03 5.08
N CYS A 44 -12.63 -17.31 3.79
CA CYS A 44 -13.49 -18.22 3.02
C CYS A 44 -12.79 -19.48 2.51
N GLY A 45 -11.46 -19.54 2.56
CA GLY A 45 -10.69 -20.68 2.04
C GLY A 45 -10.50 -20.68 0.53
N ASP A 46 -11.06 -19.71 -0.20
CA ASP A 46 -10.88 -19.64 -1.66
C ASP A 46 -9.43 -19.39 -2.05
N ALA A 47 -9.03 -19.98 -3.18
CA ALA A 47 -7.72 -19.74 -3.78
C ALA A 47 -7.59 -18.27 -4.19
N VAL A 48 -6.46 -17.66 -3.85
CA VAL A 48 -6.19 -16.26 -4.19
C VAL A 48 -5.52 -16.22 -5.55
N GLU A 49 -6.31 -15.90 -6.59
CA GLU A 49 -5.76 -15.66 -7.93
C GLU A 49 -5.23 -14.23 -8.03
N VAL A 50 -3.92 -14.06 -7.86
CA VAL A 50 -3.27 -12.79 -8.17
C VAL A 50 -3.14 -12.65 -9.67
N ARG A 51 -3.94 -11.76 -10.26
CA ARG A 51 -3.66 -11.29 -11.62
C ARG A 51 -2.54 -10.27 -11.54
N ALA A 52 -1.36 -10.63 -12.03
CA ALA A 52 -0.29 -9.66 -12.29
C ALA A 52 -0.79 -8.73 -13.41
N SER A 53 -0.99 -7.45 -13.06
CA SER A 53 -1.43 -6.38 -13.96
C SER A 53 -0.29 -5.79 -14.77
#